data_AF-A0A5B9D2Z5-F1
#
_entry.id   AF-A0A5B9D2Z5-F1
#
_cell.length_a   1.000
_cell.length_b   1.000
_cell.length_c   1.000
_cell.angle_alpha   90.00
_cell.angle_beta   90.00
_cell.angle_gamma   90.00
#
_symmetry.space_group_name_H-M   'P 1'
#
loop_
_entity.id
_entity.type
_entity.pdbx_description
1 polymer ?
#
loop_
_entity_poly.entity_id
_entity_poly.type
_entity_poly.pdbx_seq_one_letter_code
_entity_poly.pdbx_strand_id
1 'polypeptide(L)'
;MKEQNWTSEQETHKTIHSFAFQQALLSPRDYKVIFALAVLIILWRMILEIPDVLNWQLTGWQYVVHLVIFKATVIIMGSALFLIPVMFRIRRSVTDQLQENIQKLEEAFSVRELINSLSHRL
;
A
#
# COMPACT_ATOMS: atom_id res chain seq x y z
N MET A 1 -7.36 -36.55 -17.17
CA MET A 1 -8.07 -35.29 -16.86
C MET A 1 -7.75 -34.79 -15.44
N LYS A 2 -6.48 -34.90 -14.98
CA LYS A 2 -6.07 -34.62 -13.58
C LYS A 2 -5.00 -33.52 -13.45
N GLU A 3 -4.35 -33.13 -14.54
CA GLU A 3 -3.31 -32.07 -14.56
C GLU A 3 -3.88 -30.64 -14.49
N GLN A 4 -5.08 -30.38 -15.00
CA GLN A 4 -5.67 -29.03 -14.98
C GLN A 4 -6.06 -28.53 -13.58
N ASN A 5 -6.25 -29.43 -12.60
CA ASN A 5 -6.66 -29.06 -11.25
C ASN A 5 -5.50 -28.48 -10.42
N TRP A 6 -4.28 -28.98 -10.64
CA TRP A 6 -3.08 -28.53 -9.92
C TRP A 6 -2.67 -27.10 -10.31
N THR A 7 -2.81 -26.75 -11.60
CA THR A 7 -2.52 -25.38 -12.08
C THR A 7 -3.51 -24.36 -11.52
N SER A 8 -4.79 -24.71 -11.37
CA SER A 8 -5.78 -23.79 -10.80
C SER A 8 -5.62 -23.58 -9.29
N GLU A 9 -5.23 -24.62 -8.54
CA GLU A 9 -4.93 -24.52 -7.11
C GLU A 9 -3.66 -23.69 -6.85
N GLN A 10 -2.62 -23.83 -7.68
CA GLN A 10 -1.41 -23.00 -7.57
C GLN A 10 -1.68 -21.51 -7.89
N GLU A 11 -2.48 -21.20 -8.91
CA GLU A 11 -2.85 -19.82 -9.21
C GLU A 11 -3.72 -19.18 -8.12
N THR A 12 -4.68 -19.92 -7.56
CA THR A 12 -5.49 -19.43 -6.43
C THR A 12 -4.63 -19.23 -5.19
N HIS A 13 -3.72 -20.15 -4.87
CA HIS A 13 -2.82 -20.02 -3.73
C HIS A 13 -1.86 -18.83 -3.88
N LYS A 14 -1.33 -18.60 -5.09
CA LYS A 14 -0.46 -17.46 -5.41
C LYS A 14 -1.22 -16.12 -5.30
N THR A 15 -2.47 -16.09 -5.75
CA THR A 15 -3.33 -14.89 -5.66
C THR A 15 -3.70 -14.59 -4.21
N ILE A 16 -4.09 -15.60 -3.43
CA ILE A 16 -4.41 -15.47 -2.01
C ILE A 16 -3.18 -15.02 -1.22
N HIS A 17 -1.99 -15.53 -1.54
CA HIS A 17 -0.75 -15.13 -0.85
C HIS A 17 -0.33 -13.70 -1.21
N SER A 18 -0.54 -13.26 -2.45
CA SER A 18 -0.30 -11.86 -2.86
C SER A 18 -1.27 -10.89 -2.17
N PHE A 19 -2.52 -11.30 -1.99
CA PHE A 19 -3.55 -10.52 -1.30
C PHE A 19 -3.32 -10.48 0.22
N ALA A 20 -2.96 -11.61 0.83
CA ALA A 20 -2.55 -11.70 2.22
C ALA A 20 -1.27 -10.89 2.49
N PHE A 21 -0.35 -10.79 1.52
CA PHE A 21 0.84 -9.93 1.61
C PHE A 21 0.50 -8.44 1.50
N GLN A 22 -0.43 -8.05 0.61
CA GLN A 22 -0.97 -6.69 0.59
C GLN A 22 -1.66 -6.32 1.91
N GLN A 23 -2.33 -7.30 2.54
CA GLN A 23 -3.01 -7.16 3.82
C GLN A 23 -2.06 -7.26 5.03
N ALA A 24 -0.92 -7.93 4.92
CA ALA A 24 0.13 -7.96 5.94
C ALA A 24 0.95 -6.67 5.97
N LEU A 25 1.10 -5.99 4.82
CA LEU A 25 1.78 -4.70 4.70
C LEU A 25 0.97 -3.50 5.22
N LEU A 26 -0.33 -3.68 5.49
CA LEU A 26 -1.21 -2.70 6.13
C LEU A 26 -2.10 -3.48 7.08
N SER A 27 -1.74 -3.51 8.37
CA SER A 27 -2.61 -4.12 9.36
C SER A 27 -4.01 -3.49 9.24
N PRO A 28 -5.11 -4.24 9.41
CA PRO A 28 -6.46 -3.68 9.43
C PRO A 28 -6.62 -2.49 10.38
N ARG A 29 -5.75 -2.41 11.40
CA ARG A 29 -5.63 -1.28 12.32
C ARG A 29 -5.07 -0.03 11.65
N ASP A 30 -4.02 -0.18 10.86
CA ASP A 30 -3.36 0.93 10.15
C ASP A 30 -4.29 1.52 9.08
N TYR A 31 -5.06 0.67 8.40
CA TYR A 31 -6.08 1.13 7.45
C TYR A 31 -7.15 2.01 8.12
N LYS A 32 -7.66 1.61 9.29
CA LYS A 32 -8.62 2.43 10.05
C LYS A 32 -8.05 3.78 10.46
N VAL A 33 -6.78 3.81 10.87
CA VAL A 33 -6.09 5.05 11.26
C VAL A 33 -5.91 5.97 10.05
N ILE A 34 -5.45 5.44 8.91
CA ILE A 34 -5.29 6.20 7.67
C ILE A 34 -6.64 6.73 7.18
N PHE A 35 -7.68 5.92 7.24
CA PHE A 35 -9.04 6.33 6.87
C PHE A 35 -9.56 7.45 7.77
N ALA A 36 -9.40 7.33 9.10
CA ALA A 36 -9.80 8.36 10.05
C ALA A 36 -9.04 9.68 9.82
N LEU A 37 -7.72 9.60 9.58
CA LEU A 37 -6.89 10.75 9.21
C LEU A 37 -7.39 11.41 7.92
N ALA A 38 -7.73 10.62 6.89
CA ALA A 38 -8.25 11.13 5.63
C ALA A 38 -9.57 11.89 5.83
N VAL A 39 -10.51 11.32 6.60
CA VAL A 39 -11.78 11.99 6.93
C VAL A 39 -11.53 13.29 7.68
N LEU A 40 -10.62 13.29 8.66
CA LEU A 40 -10.29 14.47 9.45
C LEU A 40 -9.68 15.58 8.58
N ILE A 41 -8.81 15.23 7.63
CA ILE A 41 -8.23 16.18 6.66
C ILE A 41 -9.31 16.77 5.75
N ILE A 42 -10.29 15.96 5.30
CA ILE A 42 -11.40 16.45 4.46
C ILE A 42 -12.28 17.42 5.25
N LEU A 43 -12.66 17.08 6.48
CA LEU A 43 -13.43 17.96 7.35
C LEU A 43 -12.68 19.26 7.64
N TRP A 44 -11.37 19.16 7.93
CA TRP A 44 -10.51 20.31 8.13
C TRP A 44 -10.47 21.23 6.91
N ARG A 45 -10.36 20.66 5.71
CA ARG A 45 -10.40 21.41 4.46
C ARG A 45 -11.74 22.12 4.28
N MET A 46 -12.87 21.46 4.54
CA MET A 46 -14.18 22.10 4.47
C MET A 46 -14.24 23.32 5.38
N ILE A 47 -13.73 23.21 6.61
CA ILE A 47 -13.70 24.32 7.58
C ILE A 47 -12.87 25.50 7.05
N LEU A 48 -11.72 25.24 6.44
CA LEU A 48 -10.88 26.29 5.84
C LEU A 48 -11.51 26.94 4.60
N GLU A 49 -12.44 26.28 3.92
CA GLU A 49 -13.14 26.88 2.78
C GLU A 49 -14.35 27.74 3.22
N ILE A 50 -14.85 27.57 4.45
CA ILE A 50 -16.02 28.32 5.00
C ILE A 50 -15.89 29.84 4.85
N PRO A 51 -14.76 30.48 5.21
CA PRO A 51 -14.69 31.94 5.19
C PRO A 51 -14.79 32.50 3.76
N ASP A 52 -14.29 31.77 2.77
CA ASP A 52 -14.35 32.14 1.36
C ASP A 52 -15.77 31.96 0.81
N VAL A 53 -16.42 30.83 1.14
CA VAL A 53 -17.80 30.52 0.71
C VAL A 53 -18.81 31.51 1.29
N LEU A 54 -18.63 31.92 2.56
CA LEU A 54 -19.53 32.85 3.24
C LEU A 54 -19.18 34.32 3.01
N ASN A 55 -18.15 34.63 2.20
CA ASN A 55 -17.59 35.99 2.06
C ASN A 55 -17.32 36.65 3.42
N TRP A 56 -16.83 35.87 4.38
CA TRP A 56 -16.57 36.36 5.72
C TRP A 56 -15.48 37.42 5.64
N GLN A 57 -15.73 38.62 6.16
CA GLN A 57 -14.69 39.66 6.25
C GLN A 57 -13.72 39.31 7.38
N LEU A 58 -12.65 38.59 7.07
CA LEU A 58 -11.54 38.40 7.99
C LEU A 58 -10.81 39.75 8.18
N THR A 59 -10.46 40.07 9.42
CA THR A 59 -9.56 41.21 9.69
C THR A 59 -8.14 40.92 9.17
N GLY A 60 -7.34 41.95 8.91
CA GLY A 60 -6.06 41.83 8.19
C GLY A 60 -5.13 40.72 8.67
N TRP A 61 -4.96 40.54 9.98
CA TRP A 61 -4.12 39.45 10.52
C TRP A 61 -4.78 38.07 10.40
N GLN A 62 -6.10 37.98 10.60
CA GLN A 62 -6.86 36.75 10.44
C GLN A 62 -6.78 36.23 9.00
N TYR A 63 -6.84 37.13 8.01
CA TYR A 63 -6.67 36.78 6.59
C TYR A 63 -5.30 36.17 6.32
N VAL A 64 -4.23 36.79 6.83
CA VAL A 64 -2.86 36.28 6.64
C VAL A 64 -2.69 34.90 7.28
N VAL A 65 -3.15 34.73 8.52
CA VAL A 65 -3.09 33.43 9.21
C VAL A 65 -3.87 32.37 8.44
N HIS A 66 -5.08 32.70 7.99
CA HIS A 66 -5.92 31.78 7.22
C HIS A 66 -5.24 31.35 5.92
N LEU A 67 -4.66 32.29 5.17
CA LEU A 67 -3.98 32.01 3.91
C LEU A 67 -2.75 31.12 4.12
N VAL A 68 -1.97 31.36 5.18
CA VAL A 68 -0.81 30.51 5.53
C VAL A 68 -1.27 29.08 5.86
N ILE A 69 -2.29 28.91 6.69
CA ILE A 69 -2.83 27.59 7.08
C ILE A 69 -3.38 26.86 5.85
N PHE A 70 -4.11 27.57 4.98
CA PHE A 70 -4.65 27.01 3.75
C PHE A 70 -3.55 26.52 2.82
N LYS A 71 -2.52 27.36 2.56
CA LYS A 71 -1.38 26.99 1.72
C LYS A 71 -0.61 25.80 2.29
N ALA A 72 -0.35 25.78 3.60
CA ALA A 72 0.30 24.66 4.27
C ALA A 72 -0.49 23.36 4.10
N THR A 73 -1.81 23.41 4.28
CA THR A 73 -2.71 22.26 4.12
C THR A 73 -2.68 21.72 2.69
N VAL A 74 -2.69 22.59 1.68
CA VAL A 74 -2.59 22.21 0.27
C VAL A 74 -1.24 21.52 -0.02
N ILE A 75 -0.13 22.04 0.53
CA ILE A 75 1.20 21.43 0.37
C ILE A 75 1.26 20.04 1.01
N ILE A 76 0.73 19.88 2.22
CA ILE A 76 0.68 18.60 2.93
C ILE A 76 -0.13 17.58 2.12
N MET A 77 -1.31 17.99 1.64
CA MET A 77 -2.19 17.13 0.83
C MET A 77 -1.53 16.72 -0.50
N GLY A 78 -0.90 17.66 -1.20
CA GLY A 78 -0.15 17.38 -2.43
C GLY A 78 1.01 16.40 -2.17
N SER A 79 1.73 16.59 -1.06
CA SER A 79 2.82 15.70 -0.65
C SER A 79 2.30 14.29 -0.31
N ALA A 80 1.20 14.19 0.42
CA ALA A 80 0.57 12.92 0.76
C ALA A 80 0.12 12.15 -0.50
N LEU A 81 -0.50 12.85 -1.46
CA LEU A 81 -0.89 12.26 -2.74
C LEU A 81 0.33 11.80 -3.55
N PHE A 82 1.44 12.53 -3.49
CA PHE A 82 2.69 12.12 -4.15
C PHE A 82 3.35 10.90 -3.49
N LEU A 83 3.18 10.72 -2.18
CA LEU A 83 3.72 9.56 -1.47
C LEU A 83 2.99 8.25 -1.82
N ILE A 84 1.70 8.30 -2.20
CA ILE A 84 0.93 7.11 -2.61
C ILE A 84 1.60 6.34 -3.76
N PRO A 85 1.88 6.94 -4.93
CA PRO A 85 2.53 6.23 -6.04
C PRO A 85 3.97 5.81 -5.70
N VAL A 86 4.70 6.59 -4.90
CA VAL A 86 6.04 6.23 -4.42
C VAL A 86 5.97 4.94 -3.58
N MET A 87 5.04 4.89 -2.63
CA MET A 87 4.85 3.73 -1.77
C MET A 87 4.38 2.51 -2.56
N PHE A 88 3.53 2.71 -3.58
CA PHE A 88 3.13 1.66 -4.52
C PHE A 88 4.33 1.11 -5.31
N ARG A 89 5.22 1.99 -5.79
CA ARG A 89 6.44 1.59 -6.51
C ARG A 89 7.38 0.76 -5.63
N ILE A 90 7.61 1.21 -4.40
CA ILE A 90 8.45 0.50 -3.43
C ILE A 90 7.85 -0.87 -3.14
N ARG A 91 6.54 -0.95 -2.87
CA ARG A 91 5.84 -2.23 -2.65
C ARG A 91 6.03 -3.19 -3.81
N ARG A 92 5.80 -2.71 -5.04
CA ARG A 92 5.98 -3.54 -6.25
C ARG A 92 7.40 -4.07 -6.35
N SER A 93 8.40 -3.20 -6.19
CA SER A 93 9.81 -3.60 -6.24
C SER A 93 10.16 -4.64 -5.17
N VAL A 94 9.63 -4.50 -3.95
CA VAL A 94 9.86 -5.46 -2.87
C VAL A 94 9.17 -6.79 -3.16
N THR A 95 7.94 -6.76 -3.68
CA THR A 95 7.21 -7.98 -4.09
C THR A 95 7.93 -8.70 -5.22
N ASP A 96 8.44 -7.97 -6.22
CA ASP A 96 9.18 -8.55 -7.35
C ASP A 96 10.45 -9.26 -6.85
N GLN A 97 11.26 -8.59 -6.02
CA GLN A 97 12.45 -9.19 -5.41
C GLN A 97 12.10 -10.39 -4.51
N LEU A 98 11.01 -10.31 -3.76
CA LEU A 98 10.59 -11.41 -2.89
C LEU A 98 10.17 -12.62 -3.70
N GLN A 99 9.47 -12.42 -4.82
CA GLN A 99 9.07 -13.49 -5.72
C GLN A 99 10.28 -14.19 -6.34
N GLU A 100 11.30 -13.43 -6.78
CA GLU A 100 12.55 -14.00 -7.27
C GLU A 100 13.27 -14.84 -6.20
N ASN A 101 13.29 -14.38 -4.95
CA ASN A 101 13.90 -15.13 -3.86
C ASN A 101 13.13 -16.41 -3.53
N ILE A 102 11.80 -16.39 -3.56
CA ILE A 102 10.96 -17.59 -3.39
C ILE A 102 11.25 -18.61 -4.51
N GLN A 103 11.34 -18.16 -5.76
CA GLN A 103 11.67 -19.05 -6.88
C GLN A 103 13.05 -19.72 -6.71
N LYS A 104 14.07 -18.94 -6.32
CA LYS A 104 15.40 -19.49 -6.02
C LYS A 104 15.37 -20.51 -4.88
N LEU A 105 14.54 -20.27 -3.87
CA LEU A 105 14.39 -21.18 -2.74
C LEU A 105 13.71 -22.49 -3.15
N GLU A 106 12.67 -22.41 -3.99
CA GLU A 106 11.96 -23.57 -4.53
C GLU A 106 12.86 -24.41 -5.45
N GLU A 107 13.68 -23.75 -6.28
CA GLU A 107 14.68 -24.41 -7.12
C GLU A 107 15.77 -25.11 -6.27
N ALA A 108 16.23 -24.50 -5.18
CA ALA A 108 17.17 -25.13 -4.26
C ALA A 108 16.56 -26.35 -3.54
N PHE A 109 15.28 -26.29 -3.17
CA PHE A 109 14.57 -27.42 -2.57
C PHE A 109 14.37 -28.58 -3.54
N SER A 110 13.97 -28.30 -4.79
CA SER A 110 13.76 -29.34 -5.80
C SER A 110 15.05 -30.08 -6.16
N VAL A 111 16.18 -29.35 -6.26
CA VAL A 111 17.52 -29.94 -6.45
C VAL A 111 17.89 -30.83 -5.25
N ARG A 112 17.63 -30.39 -4.03
CA ARG A 112 17.92 -31.16 -2.81
C ARG A 112 17.09 -32.45 -2.72
N GLU A 113 15.84 -32.39 -3.14
CA GLU A 113 14.93 -33.54 -3.15
C GLU A 113 15.30 -34.55 -4.25
N LEU A 114 15.73 -34.07 -5.42
CA LEU A 114 16.28 -34.90 -6.48
C LEU A 114 17.52 -35.68 -6.00
N ILE A 115 18.46 -35.01 -5.31
CA ILE A 115 19.67 -35.63 -4.76
C ILE A 115 19.30 -36.69 -3.70
N ASN A 116 18.35 -36.39 -2.81
CA ASN A 116 17.87 -37.34 -1.81
C ASN A 116 17.21 -38.57 -2.46
N SER A 117 16.43 -38.39 -3.52
CA SER A 117 15.78 -39.49 -4.25
C SER A 117 16.78 -40.41 -4.96
N LEU A 118 17.89 -39.85 -5.46
CA LEU A 118 18.99 -40.59 -6.07
C LEU A 118 19.81 -41.36 -5.03
N SER A 119 20.07 -40.74 -3.87
CA SER A 119 20.79 -41.39 -2.76
C SER A 119 20.01 -42.54 -2.14
N HIS A 120 18.67 -42.55 -2.23
CA HIS A 120 17.84 -43.62 -1.66
C HIS A 120 17.67 -44.84 -2.59
N ARG A 121 18.06 -44.71 -3.87
CA ARG A 121 18.00 -45.76 -4.89
C ARG A 121 19.29 -46.58 -5.02
N LEU A 122 20.35 -46.20 -4.31
CA LEU A 122 21.67 -46.82 -4.31
C LEU A 122 21.84 -47.62 -3.02
#